data_AF-A0A2S6AZS0-F1
#
_entry.id   AF-A0A2S6AZS0-F1
#
_cell.length_a   1.000
_cell.length_b   1.000
_cell.length_c   1.000
_cell.angle_alpha   90.00
_cell.angle_beta   90.00
_cell.angle_gamma   90.00
#
_symmetry.space_group_name_H-M   'P 1'
#
loop_
_entity.id
_entity.type
_entity.pdbx_description
1 polymer ?
#
loop_
_entity_poly.entity_id
_entity_poly.type
_entity_poly.pdbx_seq_one_letter_code
_entity_poly.pdbx_strand_id
1 'polypeptide(L)'
;PARLKYMKTIQTELGHTIDLINRLALCNPDIAFKLRHHDHTLLETNGRGDLRQVLAAIYGVANAKKMVPFEGESADYKISG
;
A
#
# COMPACT_ATOMS: atom_id res chain seq x y z
N PRO A 1 -7.05 -23.34 19.69
CA PRO A 1 -7.81 -24.25 18.80
C PRO A 1 -9.00 -23.59 18.08
N ALA A 2 -9.98 -23.01 18.78
CA ALA A 2 -11.20 -22.47 18.15
C ALA A 2 -10.94 -21.35 17.13
N ARG A 3 -10.04 -20.40 17.43
CA ARG A 3 -9.69 -19.29 16.52
C ARG A 3 -9.04 -19.74 15.21
N LEU A 4 -8.24 -20.81 15.25
CA LEU A 4 -7.57 -21.39 14.07
C LEU A 4 -8.57 -21.92 13.02
N LYS A 5 -9.77 -22.36 13.45
CA LYS A 5 -10.82 -22.83 12.54
C LYS A 5 -11.36 -21.72 11.61
N TYR A 6 -11.17 -20.45 11.97
CA TYR A 6 -11.63 -19.30 11.20
C TYR A 6 -10.59 -18.74 10.23
N MET A 7 -9.33 -19.22 10.29
CA MET A 7 -8.32 -18.82 9.31
C MET A 7 -8.73 -19.31 7.94
N LYS A 8 -8.69 -18.40 6.97
CA LYS A 8 -8.86 -18.76 5.56
C LYS A 8 -7.57 -19.42 5.06
N THR A 9 -7.52 -19.71 3.75
CA THR A 9 -6.29 -20.20 3.12
C THR A 9 -5.15 -19.21 3.33
N ILE A 10 -3.91 -19.72 3.36
CA ILE A 10 -2.69 -18.91 3.51
C ILE A 10 -2.66 -17.78 2.48
N GLN A 11 -3.03 -18.07 1.23
CA GLN A 11 -3.12 -17.06 0.16
C GLN A 11 -4.11 -15.94 0.48
N THR A 12 -5.26 -16.26 1.10
CA THR A 12 -6.28 -15.24 1.41
C THR A 12 -5.80 -14.32 2.54
N GLU A 13 -5.23 -14.88 3.60
CA GLU A 13 -4.66 -14.11 4.71
C GLU A 13 -3.44 -13.28 4.26
N LEU A 14 -2.63 -13.81 3.35
CA LEU A 14 -1.54 -13.07 2.72
C LEU A 14 -2.08 -11.89 1.92
N GLY A 15 -3.15 -12.08 1.14
CA GLY A 15 -3.84 -10.99 0.44
C GLY A 15 -4.35 -9.89 1.38
N HIS A 16 -4.95 -10.28 2.52
CA HIS A 16 -5.37 -9.32 3.55
C HIS A 16 -4.18 -8.54 4.14
N THR A 17 -3.04 -9.19 4.34
CA THR A 17 -1.81 -8.56 4.84
C THR A 17 -1.23 -7.57 3.81
N ILE A 18 -1.18 -7.96 2.54
CA ILE A 18 -0.72 -7.10 1.45
C ILE A 18 -1.60 -5.85 1.34
N ASP A 19 -2.92 -6.01 1.36
CA ASP A 19 -3.86 -4.87 1.29
C ASP A 19 -3.66 -3.91 2.46
N LEU A 20 -3.51 -4.43 3.68
CA LEU A 20 -3.27 -3.59 4.87
C LEU A 20 -1.97 -2.78 4.73
N ILE A 21 -0.87 -3.44 4.33
CA ILE A 21 0.42 -2.76 4.20
C ILE A 21 0.41 -1.74 3.05
N ASN A 22 -0.26 -2.04 1.94
CA ASN A 22 -0.42 -1.10 0.83
C ASN A 22 -1.10 0.20 1.30
N ARG A 23 -2.18 0.09 2.09
CA ARG A 23 -2.85 1.28 2.66
C ARG A 23 -1.95 2.06 3.59
N LEU A 24 -1.21 1.38 4.46
CA LEU A 24 -0.28 2.04 5.38
C LEU A 24 0.83 2.78 4.64
N ALA A 25 1.36 2.18 3.57
CA ALA A 25 2.38 2.78 2.72
C ALA A 25 1.85 4.02 1.99
N LEU A 26 0.60 4.00 1.50
CA LEU A 26 -0.02 5.16 0.86
C LEU A 26 -0.29 6.30 1.86
N CYS A 27 -0.71 5.98 3.09
CA CYS A 27 -0.93 6.99 4.12
C CYS A 27 0.37 7.60 4.66
N ASN A 28 1.51 6.91 4.52
CA ASN A 28 2.79 7.32 5.07
C ASN A 28 3.92 7.16 4.04
N PRO A 29 3.95 7.96 2.97
CA PRO A 29 4.98 7.87 1.93
C PRO A 29 6.40 8.19 2.44
N ASP A 30 6.52 8.86 3.58
CA ASP A 30 7.78 9.16 4.27
C ASP A 30 8.36 7.96 5.04
N ILE A 31 7.60 6.87 5.19
CA ILE A 31 8.03 5.67 5.91
C ILE A 31 8.34 4.56 4.89
N ALA A 32 9.50 3.93 5.04
CA ALA A 32 9.88 2.79 4.22
C ALA A 32 9.19 1.51 4.73
N PHE A 33 8.43 0.86 3.86
CA PHE A 33 7.77 -0.42 4.12
C PHE A 33 8.43 -1.52 3.32
N LYS A 34 8.59 -2.68 3.95
CA LYS A 34 9.11 -3.89 3.28
C LYS A 34 8.31 -5.11 3.72
N LEU A 35 7.63 -5.73 2.76
CA LEU A 35 6.89 -6.97 2.97
C LEU A 35 7.57 -8.10 2.23
N ARG A 36 7.93 -9.15 2.97
CA ARG A 36 8.51 -10.39 2.45
C ARG A 36 7.65 -11.57 2.82
N HIS A 37 7.45 -12.48 1.89
CA HIS A 37 6.81 -13.76 2.11
C HIS A 37 7.74 -14.86 1.59
N HIS A 38 8.29 -15.66 2.50
CA HIS A 38 9.42 -16.55 2.24
C HIS A 38 10.59 -15.78 1.59
N ASP A 39 11.08 -16.25 0.44
CA ASP A 39 12.20 -15.65 -0.29
C ASP A 39 11.77 -14.54 -1.26
N HIS A 40 10.47 -14.30 -1.42
CA HIS A 40 9.95 -13.29 -2.33
C HIS A 40 9.63 -11.98 -1.61
N THR A 41 10.17 -10.88 -2.14
CA THR A 41 9.78 -9.53 -1.70
C THR A 41 8.52 -9.13 -2.45
N LEU A 42 7.43 -8.88 -1.72
CA LEU A 42 6.12 -8.56 -2.25
C LEU A 42 5.91 -7.05 -2.42
N LEU A 43 6.42 -6.27 -1.47
CA LEU A 43 6.37 -4.82 -1.49
C LEU A 43 7.66 -4.26 -0.90
N GLU A 44 8.19 -3.23 -1.53
CA GLU A 44 9.26 -2.41 -0.99
C GLU A 44 9.01 -0.95 -1.37
N THR A 45 8.91 -0.07 -0.37
CA THR A 45 8.84 1.38 -0.57
C THR A 45 10.09 2.03 0.02
N ASN A 46 10.54 3.12 -0.58
CA ASN A 46 11.80 3.75 -0.21
C ASN A 46 11.69 4.81 0.90
N GLY A 47 10.47 5.15 1.34
CA GLY A 47 10.24 6.11 2.42
C GLY A 47 10.78 7.52 2.13
N ARG A 48 10.79 7.95 0.87
CA ARG A 48 11.31 9.29 0.49
C ARG A 48 10.24 10.38 0.42
N GLY A 49 9.01 10.09 0.83
CA GLY A 49 7.88 11.02 0.71
C GLY A 49 7.30 11.14 -0.69
N ASP A 50 7.81 10.37 -1.67
CA ASP A 50 7.31 10.40 -3.04
C ASP A 50 6.13 9.43 -3.22
N LEU A 51 4.92 9.96 -3.10
CA LEU A 51 3.67 9.21 -3.29
C LEU A 51 3.62 8.50 -4.66
N ARG A 52 4.20 9.09 -5.71
CA ARG A 52 4.18 8.46 -7.05
C ARG A 52 5.01 7.19 -7.10
N GLN A 53 6.12 7.15 -6.37
CA GLN A 53 6.95 5.95 -6.25
C GLN A 53 6.26 4.87 -5.42
N VAL A 54 5.55 5.27 -4.36
CA VAL A 54 4.72 4.34 -3.58
C VAL A 54 3.60 3.75 -4.44
N LEU A 55 2.90 4.59 -5.20
CA LEU A 55 1.86 4.15 -6.15
C LEU A 55 2.42 3.21 -7.23
N ALA A 56 3.61 3.49 -7.75
CA ALA A 56 4.28 2.63 -8.71
C ALA A 56 4.72 1.28 -8.12
N ALA A 57 5.14 1.25 -6.85
CA ALA A 57 5.50 0.03 -6.14
C ALA A 57 4.29 -0.87 -5.86
N ILE A 58 3.12 -0.27 -5.58
CA ILE A 58 1.89 -1.00 -5.24
C ILE A 58 1.10 -1.43 -6.48
N TYR A 59 0.82 -0.49 -7.39
CA TYR A 59 -0.08 -0.70 -8.53
C TYR A 59 0.67 -0.90 -9.86
N GLY A 60 1.99 -0.80 -9.84
CA GLY A 60 2.83 -0.89 -11.03
C GLY A 60 2.98 0.46 -11.76
N VAL A 61 4.13 0.63 -12.41
CA VAL A 61 4.51 1.86 -13.13
C VAL A 61 3.50 2.24 -14.22
N ALA A 62 2.89 1.26 -14.90
CA ALA A 62 1.93 1.51 -15.98
C ALA A 62 0.65 2.18 -15.49
N ASN A 63 0.16 1.81 -14.30
CA ASN A 63 -1.03 2.41 -13.70
C ASN A 63 -0.68 3.75 -13.06
N ALA A 64 0.45 3.84 -12.35
CA ALA A 64 0.92 5.09 -11.76
C ALA A 64 1.11 6.21 -12.80
N LYS A 65 1.56 5.88 -14.02
CA LYS A 65 1.69 6.85 -15.12
C LYS A 65 0.37 7.42 -15.63
N LYS A 66 -0.74 6.70 -15.46
CA LYS A 66 -2.07 7.12 -15.91
C LYS A 66 -2.84 7.87 -14.82
N MET A 67 -2.33 7.87 -13.59
CA MET A 67 -2.96 8.58 -12.48
C MET A 67 -2.80 10.08 -12.65
N VAL A 68 -3.88 10.81 -12.39
CA VAL A 68 -3.94 12.27 -12.52
C VAL A 68 -3.93 12.85 -11.11
N PRO A 69 -3.01 13.77 -10.79
CA PRO A 69 -2.99 14.41 -9.48
C PRO A 69 -4.24 15.26 -9.29
N PHE A 70 -4.76 15.28 -8.07
CA PHE A 70 -5.87 16.14 -7.68
C PHE A 70 -5.58 16.83 -6.35
N GLU A 71 -6.02 18.08 -6.26
CA GLU A 71 -5.95 18.89 -5.05
C GLU A 71 -7.24 19.68 -4.90
N GLY A 72 -7.69 19.82 -3.66
CA GLY A 72 -8.90 20.56 -3.32
C GLY A 72 -8.89 20.98 -1.87
N GLU A 73 -9.33 22.20 -1.60
CA GLU A 73 -9.41 22.77 -0.26
C GLU A 73 -10.78 23.44 -0.08
N SER A 74 -11.33 23.29 1.13
CA SER A 74 -12.49 24.00 1.65
C SER A 74 -12.14 24.52 3.04
N ALA A 75 -13.04 25.29 3.67
CA ALA A 75 -12.82 25.85 5.01
C ALA A 75 -12.47 24.77 6.05
N ASP A 76 -13.03 23.57 5.92
CA ASP A 76 -12.89 22.49 6.90
C ASP A 76 -12.04 21.30 6.40
N TYR A 77 -11.71 21.24 5.12
CA TYR A 77 -11.15 20.03 4.51
C TYR A 77 -10.05 20.33 3.49
N LYS A 78 -9.02 19.48 3.50
CA LYS A 78 -7.98 19.39 2.47
C LYS A 78 -7.97 17.99 1.88
N ILE A 79 -7.93 17.92 0.56
CA ILE A 79 -7.90 16.68 -0.19
C ILE A 79 -6.74 16.77 -1.18
N SER A 80 -5.92 15.72 -1.23
CA SER A 80 -4.79 15.60 -2.14
C SER A 80 -4.57 14.14 -2.51
N GLY A 81 -4.14 13.87 -3.74
CA GLY A 81 -3.75 12.52 -4.18
C GLY A 81 -3.37 12.45 -5.65
#